data_AF-A0A946FI64-F1
#
_entry.id   AF-A0A946FI64-F1
#
_cell.length_a   1.000
_cell.length_b   1.000
_cell.length_c   1.000
_cell.angle_alpha   90.00
_cell.angle_beta   90.00
_cell.angle_gamma   90.00
#
_symmetry.space_group_name_H-M   'P 1'
#
loop_
_entity.id
_entity.type
_entity.pdbx_description
1 polymer ?
#
loop_
_entity_poly.entity_id
_entity_poly.type
_entity_poly.pdbx_seq_one_letter_code
_entity_poly.pdbx_strand_id
1 'polypeptide(L)' 'MTELEKILNCIYEAVDEVNEQLPDGQKLEKSPDTVLFGESGKLESIDLVNVLVATEDSVEEEFG' A
#
# COMPACT_ATOMS: atom_id res chain seq x y z
N MET A 1 -15.67 -10.46 -8.54
CA MET A 1 -14.26 -10.29 -8.17
C MET A 1 -13.74 -11.59 -7.60
N THR A 2 -12.51 -11.93 -7.96
CA THR A 2 -11.73 -13.03 -7.40
C THR A 2 -11.13 -12.60 -6.05
N GLU A 3 -10.70 -13.56 -5.23
CA GLU A 3 -9.98 -13.31 -3.97
C GLU A 3 -8.73 -12.44 -4.21
N LEU A 4 -8.00 -12.69 -5.31
CA LEU A 4 -6.82 -11.90 -5.66
C LEU A 4 -7.16 -10.45 -5.96
N GLU A 5 -8.26 -10.19 -6.67
CA GLU A 5 -8.71 -8.82 -6.95
C GLU A 5 -9.13 -8.07 -5.68
N LYS A 6 -9.74 -8.77 -4.71
CA LYS A 6 -10.09 -8.20 -3.41
C LYS A 6 -8.84 -7.83 -2.61
N ILE A 7 -7.89 -8.77 -2.49
CA ILE A 7 -6.62 -8.53 -1.79
C ILE A 7 -5.87 -7.35 -2.44
N LEU A 8 -5.82 -7.31 -3.77
CA LEU A 8 -5.14 -6.23 -4.48
C LEU A 8 -5.81 -4.87 -4.24
N ASN A 9 -7.15 -4.83 -4.16
CA ASN A 9 -7.87 -3.62 -3.79
C ASN A 9 -7.54 -3.16 -2.37
N CYS A 10 -7.49 -4.07 -1.38
CA CYS A 10 -7.11 -3.72 -0.01
C CYS A 10 -5.71 -3.07 0.04
N ILE A 11 -4.75 -3.65 -0.70
CA ILE A 11 -3.40 -3.08 -0.81
C ILE A 11 -3.44 -1.70 -1.47
N TYR A 12 -4.28 -1.51 -2.49
CA TYR A 12 -4.42 -0.22 -3.17
C TYR A 12 -5.07 0.86 -2.32
N GLU A 13 -6.02 0.51 -1.45
CA GLU A 13 -6.60 1.42 -0.48
C GLU A 13 -5.54 1.87 0.53
N ALA A 14 -4.77 0.93 1.09
CA ALA A 14 -3.64 1.25 1.97
C ALA A 14 -2.59 2.15 1.29
N VAL A 15 -2.31 1.91 0.01
CA VAL A 15 -1.42 2.76 -0.80
C VAL A 15 -2.01 4.15 -0.99
N ASP A 16 -3.32 4.29 -1.21
CA ASP A 16 -3.98 5.59 -1.32
C ASP A 16 -3.87 6.37 0.00
N GLU A 17 -4.14 5.74 1.14
CA GLU A 17 -4.03 6.39 2.46
C GLU A 17 -2.62 6.90 2.75
N VAL A 18 -1.60 6.08 2.48
CA VAL A 18 -0.20 6.51 2.68
C VAL A 18 0.18 7.59 1.67
N ASN A 19 -0.30 7.54 0.44
CA ASN A 19 -0.06 8.57 -0.57
C ASN A 19 -0.64 9.93 -0.20
N GLU A 20 -1.69 10.01 0.60
CA GLU A 20 -2.22 11.28 1.12
C GLU A 20 -1.24 11.96 2.10
N GLN A 21 -0.39 11.18 2.75
CA GLN A 21 0.59 11.66 3.73
C GLN A 21 1.96 11.92 3.09
N LEU A 22 2.25 11.29 1.95
CA LEU A 22 3.52 11.44 1.23
C LEU A 22 3.56 12.71 0.37
N PRO A 23 4.72 13.37 0.27
CA PRO A 23 4.91 14.47 -0.67
C PRO A 23 4.78 13.99 -2.13
N ASP A 24 4.36 14.87 -3.05
CA ASP A 24 4.05 14.51 -4.44
C ASP A 24 5.17 13.75 -5.17
N GLY A 25 6.44 14.00 -4.84
CA GLY A 25 7.59 13.32 -5.43
C GLY A 25 7.82 11.89 -4.94
N GLN A 26 7.17 11.48 -3.85
CA GLN A 26 7.34 10.17 -3.19
C GLN A 26 6.10 9.28 -3.29
N LYS A 27 5.02 9.75 -3.91
CA LYS A 27 3.80 8.95 -4.09
C LYS A 27 4.07 7.63 -4.83
N LEU A 28 3.48 6.57 -4.30
CA LEU A 28 3.48 5.23 -4.82
C LEU A 28 2.49 5.10 -5.97
N GLU A 29 2.85 4.31 -6.97
CA GLU A 29 1.95 3.91 -8.03
C GLU A 29 1.16 2.67 -7.60
N LYS A 30 -0.15 2.64 -7.91
CA LYS A 30 -1.01 1.47 -7.67
C LYS A 30 -0.81 0.42 -8.76
N SER A 31 0.28 -0.32 -8.64
CA SER A 31 0.66 -1.41 -9.54
C SER A 31 1.24 -2.58 -8.74
N PRO A 32 0.96 -3.85 -9.10
CA PRO A 32 1.60 -4.99 -8.44
C PRO A 32 3.12 -5.03 -8.67
N ASP A 33 3.62 -4.30 -9.67
CA ASP A 33 5.05 -4.20 -9.99
C ASP A 33 5.74 -3.04 -9.23
N THR A 34 5.00 -2.25 -8.45
CA THR A 34 5.56 -1.13 -7.68
C THR A 34 6.49 -1.65 -6.58
N VAL A 35 7.75 -1.24 -6.65
CA VAL A 35 8.73 -1.52 -5.58
C VAL A 35 8.48 -0.58 -4.41
N LEU A 36 8.11 -1.14 -3.26
CA LEU A 36 7.82 -0.35 -2.05
C LEU A 36 9.09 0.00 -1.26
N PHE A 37 10.05 -0.92 -1.15
CA PHE A 37 11.23 -0.77 -0.29
C PHE A 37 12.52 -1.28 -0.96
N GLY A 38 13.67 -0.71 -0.58
CA GLY A 38 15.00 -1.06 -1.09
C GLY A 38 15.57 0.00 -2.03
N GLU A 39 16.59 -0.37 -2.81
CA GLU A 39 17.42 0.58 -3.60
C GLU A 39 16.63 1.37 -4.66
N SER A 40 15.50 0.84 -5.13
CA SER A 40 14.57 1.51 -6.06
C SER A 40 13.20 1.83 -5.44
N GLY A 41 13.03 1.56 -4.15
CA GLY A 41 11.81 1.86 -3.41
C GLY A 41 11.73 3.34 -3.02
N LYS A 42 10.51 3.88 -2.93
CA LYS A 42 10.28 5.28 -2.53
C LYS A 42 10.07 5.47 -1.03
N LEU A 43 9.82 4.38 -0.30
CA LEU A 43 9.50 4.44 1.12
C LEU A 43 10.74 4.27 1.98
N GLU A 44 10.80 5.08 3.03
CA GLU A 44 11.68 4.82 4.16
C GLU A 44 11.05 3.75 5.07
N SER A 45 11.83 3.21 6.00
CA SER A 45 11.38 2.11 6.87
C SER A 45 10.08 2.42 7.64
N ILE A 46 9.84 3.68 8.01
CA ILE A 46 8.63 4.08 8.75
C ILE A 46 7.39 4.12 7.84
N ASP A 47 7.54 4.60 6.61
CA ASP A 47 6.44 4.69 5.66
C ASP A 47 6.02 3.28 5.19
N LEU A 48 6.98 2.37 5.08
CA LEU A 48 6.70 0.96 4.80
C LEU A 48 5.83 0.32 5.91
N VAL A 49 6.14 0.59 7.18
CA VAL A 49 5.34 0.08 8.29
C VAL A 49 3.91 0.64 8.23
N ASN A 50 3.74 1.91 7.89
CA ASN A 50 2.42 2.50 7.72
C ASN A 50 1.61 1.80 6.61
N VAL A 51 2.23 1.49 5.46
CA VAL A 51 1.55 0.74 4.38
C VAL A 51 1.13 -0.65 4.86
N LEU A 52 1.98 -1.34 5.63
CA LEU A 52 1.66 -2.67 6.15
C LEU A 52 0.48 -2.63 7.13
N VAL A 53 0.47 -1.69 8.08
CA VAL A 53 -0.63 -1.54 9.04
C VAL A 53 -1.95 -1.20 8.33
N ALA A 54 -1.93 -0.23 7.40
CA ALA A 54 -3.13 0.10 6.62
C ALA A 54 -3.63 -1.08 5.77
N THR A 55 -2.71 -1.91 5.25
CA THR A 55 -3.07 -3.14 4.52
C THR A 55 -3.72 -4.16 5.45
N GLU A 56 -3.19 -4.35 6.66
CA GLU A 56 -3.78 -5.26 7.66
C GLU A 56 -5.19 -4.81 8.04
N ASP A 57 -5.40 -3.52 8.30
CA ASP A 57 -6.71 -2.95 8.63
C ASP A 57 -7.73 -3.15 7.50
N SER A 58 -7.35 -2.84 6.25
CA SER A 58 -8.23 -3.03 5.07
C SER A 58 -8.55 -4.51 4.82
N VAL A 59 -7.58 -5.42 5.03
CA VAL A 59 -7.82 -6.87 4.92
C VAL A 59 -8.76 -7.37 6.02
N GLU A 60 -8.60 -6.91 7.26
CA GLU A 60 -9.50 -7.27 8.37
C GLU A 60 -10.93 -6.78 8.09
N GLU A 61 -11.12 -5.58 7.51
CA GLU A 61 -12.44 -5.07 7.14
C GLU A 61 -13.12 -5.91 6.03
N GLU A 62 -12.36 -6.35 5.02
CA GLU A 62 -12.91 -7.10 3.88
C GLU A 62 -13.08 -8.62 4.18
N PHE A 63 -12.27 -9.19 5.08
CA PHE A 63 -12.20 -10.66 5.27
C PHE A 63 -12.38 -11.17 6.73
N GLY A 64 -12.33 -10.31 7.75
CA GLY A 64 -12.50 -10.66 9.16
C GLY A 64 -13.96 -10.83 9.58
#